data_AF-A0A0R3VTU6-F1
#
_entry.id   AF-A0A0R3VTU6-F1
#
_cell.length_a   1.000
_cell.length_b   1.000
_cell.length_c   1.000
_cell.angle_alpha   90.00
_cell.angle_beta   90.00
_cell.angle_gamma   90.00
#
_symmetry.space_group_name_H-M   'P 1'
#
loop_
_entity.id
_entity.type
_entity.pdbx_description
1 polymer ?
#
loop_
_entity_poly.entity_id
_entity_poly.type
_entity_poly.pdbx_seq_one_letter_code
_entity_poly.pdbx_strand_id
1 'polypeptide(L)'
;MADERDSRAAKKERKYPDDDLWPPTSSSASTMATKLGDFPQIQFESNLIDCAESCGIKIPQGLAIAMVMLRSKHVDQLEMKPPHNFLLDRHPPLTDKRKEQIREVALWLLDMNRTVNESMEFLEPASPHFTLHIILEIVKLIKPCPLAISNASCGLIKNISFFRDGNPIFKDELEAWTQTTVELSDGVTTPKDVCVDQEHYLCTYSRETQICALNLFNTTLYYDAEAIVNKRLRDCVAFIIVNAMHLVRAYCNATTPSFCAELDPLAVMQATKSQSSSVKLFIQRLSEEIAPILFDIDRGWFIEQMHCRSDITDQRQWVRQHKDAFAVHIMMNILCSNTQKAWNSQCGFEDILIHTEEHSEDCVAEFCACRLSKVLQATRQSCTCGPPLPAMN
;
A
#
# COMPACT_ATOMS: atom_id res chain seq x y z
N MET A 1 -53.21 35.74 -12.43
CA MET A 1 -52.49 35.00 -13.48
C MET A 1 -51.03 34.96 -13.02
N ALA A 2 -50.65 34.03 -12.16
CA ALA A 2 -50.31 32.64 -12.47
C ALA A 2 -49.25 32.58 -13.58
N ASP A 3 -47.98 32.45 -13.19
CA ASP A 3 -47.10 31.46 -13.80
C ASP A 3 -45.97 31.09 -12.82
N GLU A 4 -46.04 29.86 -12.30
CA GLU A 4 -45.00 29.17 -11.53
C GLU A 4 -43.85 28.80 -12.48
N ARG A 5 -42.60 29.22 -12.19
CA ARG A 5 -41.41 28.52 -12.71
C ARG A 5 -40.28 28.45 -11.68
N ASP A 6 -40.31 27.30 -11.00
CA ASP A 6 -39.20 26.36 -10.79
C ASP A 6 -38.00 26.79 -9.93
N SER A 7 -38.13 26.53 -8.63
CA SER A 7 -37.07 26.50 -7.63
C SER A 7 -36.25 25.20 -7.67
N ARG A 8 -35.71 24.84 -8.84
CA ARG A 8 -34.77 23.71 -9.01
C ARG A 8 -33.48 24.14 -9.71
N ALA A 9 -32.74 25.04 -9.06
CA ALA A 9 -31.33 25.27 -9.35
C ALA A 9 -30.47 24.80 -8.16
N ALA A 10 -30.64 23.53 -7.78
CA ALA A 10 -29.74 22.86 -6.83
C ALA A 10 -28.54 22.31 -7.61
N LYS A 11 -27.33 22.75 -7.23
CA LYS A 11 -26.02 22.13 -7.48
C LYS A 11 -25.83 21.45 -8.85
N LYS A 12 -25.45 22.23 -9.86
CA LYS A 12 -24.68 21.67 -10.98
C LYS A 12 -23.25 21.40 -10.49
N GLU A 13 -22.98 20.16 -10.11
CA GLU A 13 -21.61 19.64 -10.13
C GLU A 13 -21.00 19.95 -11.51
N ARG A 14 -19.77 20.48 -11.52
CA ARG A 14 -19.01 20.66 -12.76
C ARG A 14 -18.71 19.27 -13.32
N LYS A 15 -19.58 18.76 -14.20
CA LYS A 15 -19.21 17.67 -15.10
C LYS A 15 -18.08 18.17 -16.00
N TYR A 16 -16.93 17.52 -15.92
CA TYR A 16 -15.84 17.78 -16.84
C TYR A 16 -16.27 17.31 -18.25
N PRO A 17 -15.94 18.05 -19.32
CA PRO A 17 -16.35 17.72 -20.69
C PRO A 17 -15.84 16.37 -21.23
N ASP A 18 -14.98 15.68 -20.48
CA ASP A 18 -14.27 14.47 -20.94
C ASP A 18 -14.84 13.15 -20.38
N ASP A 19 -15.89 13.19 -19.56
CA ASP A 19 -16.55 11.98 -19.04
C ASP A 19 -17.22 11.13 -20.13
N ASP A 20 -17.60 11.74 -21.27
CA ASP A 20 -18.34 11.07 -22.35
C ASP A 20 -17.46 10.33 -23.36
N LEU A 21 -16.13 10.45 -23.28
CA LEU A 21 -15.20 9.85 -24.24
C LEU A 21 -14.56 8.54 -23.74
N TRP A 22 -14.98 8.01 -22.59
CA TRP A 22 -14.47 6.76 -22.02
C TRP A 22 -15.57 5.70 -22.05
N PRO A 23 -15.25 4.41 -22.29
CA PRO A 23 -16.28 3.39 -22.25
C PRO A 23 -16.96 3.46 -20.88
N PRO A 24 -18.31 3.43 -20.82
CA PRO A 24 -18.99 3.27 -19.55
C PRO A 24 -18.37 2.06 -18.87
N THR A 25 -17.99 2.20 -17.61
CA THR A 25 -17.64 1.05 -16.76
C THR A 25 -18.85 0.12 -16.84
N SER A 26 -18.72 -0.94 -17.63
CA SER A 26 -19.85 -1.79 -17.99
C SER A 26 -20.41 -2.42 -16.72
N SER A 27 -21.54 -1.90 -16.25
CA SER A 27 -22.28 -2.41 -15.10
C SER A 27 -23.11 -3.63 -15.50
N SER A 28 -22.51 -4.57 -16.21
CA SER A 28 -23.19 -5.77 -16.71
C SER A 28 -22.26 -6.99 -16.75
N ALA A 29 -21.45 -7.13 -15.70
CA ALA A 29 -20.79 -8.38 -15.33
C ALA A 29 -20.72 -8.50 -13.80
N SER A 30 -21.85 -8.80 -13.16
CA SER A 30 -21.84 -9.31 -11.79
C SER A 30 -23.21 -9.92 -11.42
N THR A 31 -23.36 -11.22 -11.68
CA THR A 31 -24.32 -12.07 -10.96
C THR A 31 -23.62 -13.05 -10.00
N MET A 32 -22.32 -12.87 -9.76
CA MET A 32 -21.59 -13.53 -8.67
C MET A 32 -20.82 -12.50 -7.83
N ALA A 33 -21.48 -11.42 -7.42
CA ALA A 33 -21.05 -10.69 -6.22
C ALA A 33 -21.47 -11.51 -5.00
N THR A 34 -20.79 -12.63 -4.74
CA THR A 34 -20.91 -13.37 -3.49
C THR A 34 -20.42 -12.46 -2.37
N LYS A 35 -21.20 -12.27 -1.30
CA LYS A 35 -20.74 -11.46 -0.17
C LYS A 35 -19.56 -12.21 0.44
N LEU A 36 -18.48 -11.56 0.85
CA LEU A 36 -17.31 -12.21 1.48
C LEU A 36 -17.63 -13.16 2.66
N GLY A 37 -18.83 -13.05 3.25
CA GLY A 37 -19.32 -13.96 4.28
C GLY A 37 -19.81 -15.30 3.81
N ASP A 38 -20.01 -15.45 2.50
CA ASP A 38 -20.62 -16.60 1.87
C ASP A 38 -19.56 -17.55 1.30
N PHE A 39 -18.28 -17.40 1.68
CA PHE A 39 -17.21 -18.33 1.31
C PHE A 39 -16.76 -19.11 2.55
N PRO A 40 -16.21 -20.33 2.40
CA PRO A 40 -15.57 -21.03 3.51
C PRO A 40 -14.41 -20.17 4.03
N GLN A 41 -14.11 -20.20 5.32
CA GLN A 41 -13.13 -19.30 5.93
C GLN A 41 -12.08 -20.07 6.74
N ILE A 42 -10.83 -19.62 6.64
CA ILE A 42 -9.72 -20.03 7.51
C ILE A 42 -9.42 -18.91 8.49
N GLN A 43 -9.06 -19.27 9.72
CA GLN A 43 -8.71 -18.32 10.77
C GLN A 43 -7.20 -18.16 10.85
N PHE A 44 -6.74 -16.91 10.99
CA PHE A 44 -5.34 -16.55 11.18
C PHE A 44 -5.15 -15.79 12.48
N GLU A 45 -3.97 -15.91 13.06
CA GLU A 45 -3.55 -15.07 14.18
C GLU A 45 -3.46 -13.59 13.76
N SER A 46 -3.23 -12.72 14.74
CA SER A 46 -3.11 -11.26 14.52
C SER A 46 -1.95 -10.90 13.60
N ASN A 47 -0.96 -11.78 13.46
CA ASN A 47 0.15 -11.61 12.53
C ASN A 47 -0.23 -11.89 11.06
N LEU A 48 -1.42 -12.43 10.77
CA LEU A 48 -1.91 -12.78 9.42
C LEU A 48 -1.02 -13.77 8.66
N ILE A 49 -0.10 -14.43 9.37
CA ILE A 49 0.84 -15.41 8.84
C ILE A 49 0.46 -16.81 9.31
N ASP A 50 0.21 -16.97 10.61
CA ASP A 50 -0.02 -18.26 11.26
C ASP A 50 -1.51 -18.58 11.37
N CYS A 51 -1.87 -19.85 11.21
CA CYS A 51 -3.26 -20.30 11.34
C CYS A 51 -3.67 -20.34 12.83
N ALA A 52 -4.86 -19.84 13.13
CA ALA A 52 -5.41 -19.85 14.48
C ALA A 52 -6.42 -20.99 14.67
N GLU A 53 -6.38 -21.66 15.82
CA GLU A 53 -7.25 -22.82 16.09
C GLU A 53 -8.71 -22.45 16.43
N SER A 54 -8.94 -21.32 17.11
CA SER A 54 -10.27 -21.01 17.65
C SER A 54 -10.68 -19.54 17.64
N CYS A 55 -9.74 -18.60 17.70
CA CYS A 55 -9.99 -17.16 17.71
C CYS A 55 -9.02 -16.43 16.78
N GLY A 56 -9.46 -16.10 15.57
CA GLY A 56 -8.61 -15.42 14.60
C GLY A 56 -9.35 -14.53 13.59
N ILE A 57 -8.56 -13.85 12.77
CA ILE A 57 -9.01 -13.07 11.62
C ILE A 57 -9.45 -14.06 10.53
N LYS A 58 -10.67 -13.87 10.01
CA LYS A 58 -11.28 -14.81 9.06
C LYS A 58 -11.02 -14.40 7.62
N ILE A 59 -10.30 -15.25 6.88
CA ILE A 59 -9.94 -15.04 5.48
C ILE A 59 -10.64 -16.10 4.62
N PRO A 60 -11.18 -15.75 3.43
CA PRO A 60 -11.74 -16.73 2.50
C PRO A 60 -10.75 -17.86 2.21
N GLN A 61 -11.21 -19.10 2.35
CA GLN A 61 -10.39 -20.32 2.29
C GLN A 61 -9.57 -20.39 1.00
N GLY A 62 -10.18 -20.13 -0.17
CA GLY A 62 -9.48 -20.16 -1.45
C GLY A 62 -8.29 -19.18 -1.51
N LEU A 63 -8.47 -17.97 -0.97
CA LEU A 63 -7.40 -16.97 -0.89
C LEU A 63 -6.30 -17.39 0.11
N ALA A 64 -6.73 -17.84 1.29
CA ALA A 64 -5.84 -18.28 2.36
C ALA A 64 -4.94 -19.43 1.93
N ILE A 65 -5.51 -20.48 1.34
CA ILE A 65 -4.77 -21.67 0.89
C ILE A 65 -3.82 -21.30 -0.23
N ALA A 66 -4.27 -20.55 -1.24
CA ALA A 66 -3.39 -20.15 -2.33
C ALA A 66 -2.18 -19.34 -1.81
N MET A 67 -2.37 -18.47 -0.81
CA MET A 67 -1.29 -17.72 -0.19
C MET A 67 -0.33 -18.60 0.63
N VAL A 68 -0.86 -19.52 1.44
CA VAL A 68 -0.04 -20.47 2.21
C VAL A 68 0.82 -21.34 1.28
N MET A 69 0.22 -21.86 0.20
CA MET A 69 0.92 -22.63 -0.82
C MET A 69 1.99 -21.81 -1.53
N LEU A 70 1.71 -20.54 -1.87
CA LEU A 70 2.69 -19.64 -2.47
C LEU A 70 3.90 -19.45 -1.55
N ARG A 71 3.68 -19.23 -0.24
CA ARG A 71 4.79 -19.08 0.71
C ARG A 71 5.64 -20.34 0.82
N SER A 72 5.02 -21.52 0.93
CA SER A 72 5.74 -22.80 0.99
C SER A 72 6.63 -22.97 -0.25
N LYS A 73 6.04 -22.82 -1.44
CA LYS A 73 6.76 -22.93 -2.71
C LYS A 73 7.87 -21.89 -2.87
N HIS A 74 7.66 -20.70 -2.31
CA HIS A 74 8.68 -19.66 -2.31
C HIS A 74 9.88 -20.08 -1.46
N VAL A 75 9.65 -20.58 -0.23
CA VAL A 75 10.72 -21.09 0.64
C VAL A 75 11.50 -22.21 -0.05
N ASP A 76 10.82 -23.18 -0.65
CA ASP A 76 11.48 -24.28 -1.38
C ASP A 76 12.42 -23.78 -2.48
N GLN A 77 12.05 -22.70 -3.17
CA GLN A 77 12.89 -22.09 -4.21
C GLN A 77 14.05 -21.26 -3.64
N LEU A 78 13.91 -20.73 -2.43
CA LEU A 78 15.01 -20.03 -1.74
C LEU A 78 16.07 -20.99 -1.19
N GLU A 79 15.71 -22.25 -0.93
CA GLU A 79 16.67 -23.29 -0.52
C GLU A 79 17.61 -23.75 -1.65
N MET A 80 17.29 -23.40 -2.91
CA MET A 80 18.17 -23.61 -4.05
C MET A 80 19.46 -22.78 -3.92
N LYS A 81 20.55 -23.25 -4.52
CA LYS A 81 21.85 -22.54 -4.53
C LYS A 81 22.25 -22.21 -5.97
N PRO A 82 22.20 -20.93 -6.41
CA PRO A 82 21.79 -19.73 -5.64
C PRO A 82 20.26 -19.68 -5.36
N PRO A 83 19.81 -18.89 -4.36
CA PRO A 83 18.39 -18.71 -4.07
C PRO A 83 17.64 -18.23 -5.32
N HIS A 84 16.54 -18.91 -5.66
CA HIS A 84 15.80 -18.62 -6.88
C HIS A 84 14.69 -17.60 -6.66
N ASN A 85 14.56 -16.66 -7.58
CA ASN A 85 13.48 -15.69 -7.61
C ASN A 85 12.41 -16.15 -8.61
N PHE A 86 11.28 -16.64 -8.09
CA PHE A 86 10.15 -17.14 -8.91
C PHE A 86 9.55 -16.10 -9.87
N LEU A 87 9.74 -14.80 -9.60
CA LEU A 87 9.26 -13.73 -10.48
C LEU A 87 10.16 -13.53 -11.70
N LEU A 88 11.34 -14.16 -11.74
CA LEU A 88 12.22 -14.17 -12.92
C LEU A 88 11.87 -15.29 -13.90
N ASP A 89 10.99 -16.21 -13.52
CA ASP A 89 10.46 -17.24 -14.40
C ASP A 89 9.54 -16.57 -15.44
N ARG A 90 10.15 -15.91 -16.43
CA ARG A 90 9.46 -15.19 -17.50
C ARG A 90 8.62 -16.16 -18.29
N HIS A 91 7.34 -16.21 -17.98
CA HIS A 91 6.37 -16.77 -18.89
C HIS A 91 6.06 -15.76 -20.00
N PRO A 92 5.78 -16.22 -21.23
CA PRO A 92 5.27 -15.35 -22.28
C PRO A 92 4.00 -14.63 -21.76
N PRO A 93 3.65 -13.46 -22.34
CA PRO A 93 2.45 -12.74 -21.99
C PRO A 93 1.26 -13.69 -21.85
N LEU A 94 0.48 -13.55 -20.78
CA LEU A 94 -0.63 -14.45 -20.51
C LEU A 94 -1.56 -14.50 -21.73
N THR A 95 -1.59 -15.64 -22.40
CA THR A 95 -2.54 -15.90 -23.48
C THR A 95 -3.96 -15.90 -22.91
N ASP A 96 -4.96 -15.60 -23.72
CA ASP A 96 -6.35 -15.56 -23.23
C ASP A 96 -6.80 -16.92 -22.69
N LYS A 97 -6.31 -18.02 -23.30
CA LYS A 97 -6.49 -19.38 -22.75
C LYS A 97 -5.91 -19.53 -21.35
N ARG A 98 -4.73 -18.97 -21.09
CA ARG A 98 -4.10 -19.04 -19.76
C ARG A 98 -4.83 -18.19 -18.74
N LYS A 99 -5.32 -17.00 -19.13
CA LYS A 99 -6.17 -16.17 -18.27
C LYS A 99 -7.46 -16.91 -17.89
N GLU A 100 -8.10 -17.56 -18.85
CA GLU A 100 -9.30 -18.36 -18.58
C GLU A 100 -9.00 -19.51 -17.61
N GLN A 101 -7.91 -20.24 -17.83
CA GLN A 101 -7.49 -21.29 -16.90
C GLN A 101 -7.24 -20.76 -15.48
N ILE A 102 -6.58 -19.60 -15.33
CA ILE A 102 -6.37 -18.97 -14.01
C ILE A 102 -7.72 -18.67 -13.37
N ARG A 103 -8.66 -18.13 -14.14
CA ARG A 103 -10.01 -17.78 -13.68
C ARG A 103 -10.82 -19.00 -13.28
N GLU A 104 -10.78 -20.08 -14.05
CA GLU A 104 -11.41 -21.36 -13.73
C GLU A 104 -10.88 -21.91 -12.40
N VAL A 105 -9.56 -21.89 -12.20
CA VAL A 105 -8.95 -22.33 -10.93
C VAL A 105 -9.35 -21.42 -9.76
N ALA A 106 -9.35 -20.10 -9.97
CA ALA A 106 -9.76 -19.15 -8.94
C ALA A 106 -11.22 -19.35 -8.53
N LEU A 107 -12.12 -19.58 -9.48
CA LEU A 107 -13.53 -19.91 -9.22
C LEU A 107 -13.67 -21.26 -8.52
N TRP A 108 -12.89 -22.26 -8.93
CA TRP A 108 -12.88 -23.57 -8.28
C TRP A 108 -12.44 -23.49 -6.82
N LEU A 109 -11.41 -22.69 -6.50
CA LEU A 109 -10.97 -22.47 -5.12
C LEU A 109 -11.97 -21.69 -4.25
N LEU A 110 -12.86 -20.93 -4.89
CA LEU A 110 -13.93 -20.17 -4.22
C LEU A 110 -15.24 -20.95 -4.10
N ASP A 111 -15.30 -22.19 -4.58
CA ASP A 111 -16.46 -23.07 -4.45
C ASP A 111 -16.68 -23.48 -2.99
N MET A 112 -17.91 -23.32 -2.51
CA MET A 112 -18.33 -23.58 -1.13
C MET A 112 -18.18 -25.03 -0.68
N ASN A 113 -18.12 -25.97 -1.63
CA ASN A 113 -18.04 -27.40 -1.32
C ASN A 113 -16.60 -27.92 -1.18
N ARG A 114 -15.60 -27.05 -1.34
CA ARG A 114 -14.19 -27.48 -1.33
C ARG A 114 -13.65 -27.56 0.08
N THR A 115 -12.93 -28.64 0.35
CA THR A 115 -12.17 -28.79 1.59
C THR A 115 -10.79 -28.16 1.47
N VAL A 116 -10.15 -27.94 2.63
CA VAL A 116 -8.78 -27.43 2.71
C VAL A 116 -7.80 -28.36 2.00
N ASN A 117 -7.88 -29.67 2.28
CA ASN A 117 -6.98 -30.67 1.74
C ASN A 117 -7.09 -30.77 0.21
N GLU A 118 -8.30 -30.82 -0.34
CA GLU A 118 -8.51 -30.85 -1.80
C GLU A 118 -7.89 -29.62 -2.48
N SER A 119 -8.02 -28.45 -1.85
CA SER A 119 -7.47 -27.21 -2.39
C SER A 119 -5.93 -27.19 -2.36
N MET A 120 -5.33 -27.71 -1.30
CA MET A 120 -3.87 -27.85 -1.18
C MET A 120 -3.33 -28.86 -2.20
N GLU A 121 -3.91 -30.06 -2.28
CA GLU A 121 -3.52 -31.11 -3.24
C GLU A 121 -3.61 -30.63 -4.69
N PHE A 122 -4.63 -29.84 -5.02
CA PHE A 122 -4.80 -29.27 -6.35
C PHE A 122 -3.71 -28.25 -6.71
N LEU A 123 -3.27 -27.43 -5.74
CA LEU A 123 -2.24 -26.41 -5.95
C LEU A 123 -0.81 -26.95 -5.78
N GLU A 124 -0.64 -28.15 -5.22
CA GLU A 124 0.66 -28.79 -5.04
C GLU A 124 1.49 -28.89 -6.32
N PRO A 125 0.97 -29.31 -7.49
CA PRO A 125 1.75 -29.33 -8.73
C PRO A 125 1.94 -27.94 -9.39
N ALA A 126 1.27 -26.89 -8.91
CA ALA A 126 1.35 -25.56 -9.50
C ALA A 126 2.71 -24.88 -9.23
N SER A 127 3.19 -24.08 -10.19
CA SER A 127 4.34 -23.21 -9.95
C SER A 127 3.97 -22.05 -9.02
N PRO A 128 4.93 -21.48 -8.26
CA PRO A 128 4.67 -20.31 -7.42
C PRO A 128 4.17 -19.12 -8.24
N HIS A 129 4.73 -18.86 -9.42
CA HIS A 129 4.25 -17.78 -10.29
C HIS A 129 2.77 -17.99 -10.71
N PHE A 130 2.37 -19.22 -11.09
CA PHE A 130 0.96 -19.49 -11.40
C PHE A 130 0.05 -19.32 -10.18
N THR A 131 0.52 -19.74 -9.01
CA THR A 131 -0.21 -19.59 -7.73
C THR A 131 -0.42 -18.12 -7.38
N LEU A 132 0.58 -17.26 -7.61
CA LEU A 132 0.44 -15.80 -7.49
C LEU A 132 -0.67 -15.27 -8.40
N HIS A 133 -0.69 -15.66 -9.68
CA HIS A 133 -1.73 -15.21 -10.62
C HIS A 133 -3.14 -15.69 -10.23
N ILE A 134 -3.26 -16.87 -9.63
CA ILE A 134 -4.52 -17.34 -9.05
C ILE A 134 -4.96 -16.44 -7.89
N ILE A 135 -4.06 -16.10 -6.96
CA ILE A 135 -4.35 -15.17 -5.86
C ILE A 135 -4.87 -13.84 -6.42
N LEU A 136 -4.17 -13.27 -7.40
CA LEU A 136 -4.53 -12.02 -8.05
C LEU A 136 -5.92 -12.08 -8.71
N GLU A 137 -6.28 -13.20 -9.33
CA GLU A 137 -7.61 -13.39 -9.91
C GLU A 137 -8.69 -13.58 -8.84
N ILE A 138 -8.40 -14.30 -7.75
CA ILE A 138 -9.29 -14.40 -6.58
C ILE A 138 -9.61 -13.00 -6.03
N VAL A 139 -8.60 -12.14 -5.87
CA VAL A 139 -8.80 -10.75 -5.40
C VAL A 139 -9.72 -9.97 -6.34
N LYS A 140 -9.56 -10.12 -7.66
CA LYS A 140 -10.45 -9.49 -8.65
C LYS A 140 -11.88 -10.02 -8.58
N LEU A 141 -12.06 -11.32 -8.32
CA LEU A 141 -13.37 -11.98 -8.26
C LEU A 141 -14.16 -11.65 -7.00
N ILE A 142 -13.48 -11.56 -5.85
CA ILE A 142 -14.11 -11.31 -4.55
C ILE A 142 -14.73 -9.90 -4.47
N LYS A 143 -14.40 -8.97 -5.39
CA LYS A 143 -15.00 -7.62 -5.56
C LYS A 143 -15.57 -7.07 -4.25
N PRO A 144 -14.72 -6.86 -3.25
CA PRO A 144 -13.89 -5.66 -3.18
C PRO A 144 -12.43 -6.09 -2.80
N CYS A 145 -11.36 -5.31 -2.82
CA CYS A 145 -11.14 -3.92 -2.50
C CYS A 145 -9.97 -3.49 -3.36
N PRO A 146 -10.07 -2.40 -4.10
CA PRO A 146 -8.98 -1.48 -4.01
C PRO A 146 -8.99 -0.83 -2.62
N LEU A 147 -7.87 -0.89 -1.91
CA LEU A 147 -7.58 0.12 -0.89
C LEU A 147 -7.58 1.47 -1.60
N ALA A 148 -8.58 2.29 -1.28
CA ALA A 148 -8.70 3.62 -1.84
C ALA A 148 -7.61 4.51 -1.22
N ILE A 149 -6.75 5.08 -2.05
CA ILE A 149 -5.69 5.98 -1.59
C ILE A 149 -6.20 7.40 -1.75
N SER A 150 -6.34 8.12 -0.63
CA SER A 150 -6.88 9.48 -0.66
C SER A 150 -5.92 10.45 -1.37
N ASN A 151 -6.45 11.55 -1.90
CA ASN A 151 -5.63 12.60 -2.55
C ASN A 151 -4.61 13.20 -1.56
N ALA A 152 -4.98 13.29 -0.27
CA ALA A 152 -4.07 13.71 0.80
C ALA A 152 -2.89 12.73 0.94
N SER A 153 -3.20 11.42 0.94
CA SER A 153 -2.19 10.36 0.94
C SER A 153 -1.31 10.39 -0.29
N CYS A 154 -1.87 10.58 -1.49
CA CYS A 154 -1.09 10.73 -2.71
C CYS A 154 -0.13 11.92 -2.63
N GLY A 155 -0.58 13.05 -2.09
CA GLY A 155 0.23 14.25 -1.88
C GLY A 155 1.40 14.05 -0.92
N LEU A 156 1.28 13.15 0.05
CA LEU A 156 2.35 12.77 0.98
C LEU A 156 3.28 11.71 0.37
N ILE A 157 2.72 10.61 -0.12
CA ILE A 157 3.47 9.44 -0.61
C ILE A 157 4.29 9.76 -1.85
N LYS A 158 3.87 10.72 -2.70
CA LYS A 158 4.67 11.17 -3.85
C LYS A 158 6.06 11.65 -3.46
N ASN A 159 6.21 12.15 -2.23
CA ASN A 159 7.46 12.71 -1.72
C ASN A 159 8.19 11.74 -0.76
N ILE A 160 7.78 10.47 -0.70
CA ILE A 160 8.43 9.43 0.11
C ILE A 160 8.81 8.23 -0.78
N SER A 161 10.06 7.81 -0.77
CA SER A 161 10.55 6.60 -1.43
C SER A 161 11.60 5.88 -0.58
N PHE A 162 11.22 4.75 0.03
CA PHE A 162 12.16 3.90 0.77
C PHE A 162 13.10 3.09 -0.15
N PHE A 163 12.87 3.16 -1.46
CA PHE A 163 13.61 2.44 -2.48
C PHE A 163 14.76 3.25 -3.11
N ARG A 164 14.79 4.55 -2.84
CA ARG A 164 15.79 5.48 -3.36
C ARG A 164 17.15 5.25 -2.70
N ASP A 165 18.20 5.42 -3.49
CA ASP A 165 19.58 5.56 -3.01
C ASP A 165 19.71 6.94 -2.35
N GLY A 166 19.32 7.02 -1.07
CA GLY A 166 19.45 8.24 -0.27
C GLY A 166 18.41 8.38 0.86
N ASN A 167 18.05 9.63 1.18
CA ASN A 167 17.02 9.96 2.15
C ASN A 167 15.67 9.48 1.58
N PRO A 168 14.76 8.88 2.35
CA PRO A 168 13.46 8.51 1.83
C PRO A 168 12.56 9.70 1.48
N ILE A 169 12.80 10.90 2.02
CA ILE A 169 12.00 12.10 1.76
C ILE A 169 12.68 12.97 0.70
N PHE A 170 11.96 13.42 -0.33
CA PHE A 170 12.54 14.26 -1.38
C PHE A 170 13.08 15.58 -0.81
N LYS A 171 14.20 16.07 -1.34
CA LYS A 171 14.95 17.21 -0.79
C LYS A 171 14.07 18.44 -0.56
N ASP A 172 13.30 18.84 -1.57
CA ASP A 172 12.42 20.02 -1.49
C ASP A 172 11.36 19.88 -0.39
N GLU A 173 10.85 18.66 -0.18
CA GLU A 173 9.89 18.36 0.87
C GLU A 173 10.55 18.31 2.25
N LEU A 174 11.77 17.76 2.32
CA LEU A 174 12.57 17.76 3.54
C LEU A 174 12.87 19.20 3.99
N GLU A 175 13.24 20.08 3.07
CA GLU A 175 13.45 21.51 3.33
C GLU A 175 12.19 22.19 3.86
N ALA A 176 11.02 21.93 3.25
CA ALA A 176 9.74 22.43 3.74
C ALA A 176 9.40 21.91 5.14
N TRP A 177 9.72 20.66 5.47
CA TRP A 177 9.48 20.08 6.80
C TRP A 177 10.34 20.73 7.87
N THR A 178 11.60 21.05 7.56
CA THR A 178 12.46 21.74 8.53
C THR A 178 11.95 23.12 8.91
N GLN A 179 11.09 23.72 8.09
CA GLN A 179 10.47 25.02 8.30
C GLN A 179 9.08 24.94 8.92
N THR A 180 8.51 23.73 9.07
CA THR A 180 7.18 23.56 9.67
C THR A 180 7.27 23.79 11.18
N THR A 181 6.47 24.71 11.70
CA THR A 181 6.42 25.02 13.13
C THR A 181 5.72 23.90 13.92
N VAL A 182 6.34 23.51 15.02
CA VAL A 182 5.82 22.57 16.00
C VAL A 182 5.54 23.35 17.28
N GLU A 183 4.31 23.29 17.76
CA GLU A 183 3.94 23.79 19.09
C GLU A 183 4.45 22.81 20.15
N LEU A 184 5.38 23.28 20.98
CA LEU A 184 5.91 22.58 22.13
C LEU A 184 5.36 23.19 23.43
N SER A 185 5.53 22.47 24.53
CA SER A 185 5.09 22.89 25.87
C SER A 185 5.72 24.20 26.35
N ASP A 186 6.82 24.62 25.75
CA ASP A 186 7.63 25.80 26.09
C ASP A 186 7.66 26.87 24.98
N GLY A 187 6.99 26.65 23.84
CA GLY A 187 6.88 27.65 22.76
C GLY A 187 6.64 27.06 21.37
N VAL A 188 6.64 27.91 20.35
CA VAL A 188 6.60 27.49 18.94
C VAL A 188 8.05 27.40 18.44
N THR A 189 8.49 26.22 18.01
CA THR A 189 9.83 26.02 17.42
C THR A 189 9.71 25.39 16.04
N THR A 190 10.71 25.55 15.18
CA THR A 190 10.86 24.69 14.00
C THR A 190 11.91 23.60 14.28
N PRO A 191 11.88 22.46 13.57
CA PRO A 191 12.98 21.50 13.60
C PRO A 191 14.34 22.10 13.27
N LYS A 192 14.36 23.16 12.46
CA LYS A 192 15.56 23.91 12.10
C LYS A 192 16.15 24.72 13.27
N ASP A 193 15.35 25.15 14.23
CA ASP A 193 15.79 26.02 15.34
C ASP A 193 16.54 25.26 16.44
N VAL A 194 16.35 23.94 16.51
CA VAL A 194 16.94 23.09 17.56
C VAL A 194 18.16 22.31 17.08
N CYS A 195 18.34 22.18 15.75
CA CYS A 195 19.52 21.57 15.17
C CYS A 195 20.67 22.58 15.03
N VAL A 196 21.73 22.37 15.82
CA VAL A 196 22.94 23.21 15.90
C VAL A 196 23.70 23.29 14.56
N ASP A 197 23.45 22.36 13.63
CA ASP A 197 24.14 22.29 12.34
C ASP A 197 23.16 22.02 11.18
N GLN A 198 22.70 23.10 10.53
CA GLN A 198 21.66 23.09 9.51
C GLN A 198 22.09 22.37 8.22
N GLU A 199 23.37 22.45 7.85
CA GLU A 199 23.92 21.69 6.72
C GLU A 199 24.02 20.21 7.05
N HIS A 200 24.29 19.86 8.31
CA HIS A 200 24.32 18.46 8.76
C HIS A 200 22.92 17.85 8.83
N TYR A 201 21.91 18.54 9.37
CA TYR A 201 20.55 17.98 9.53
C TYR A 201 19.84 17.69 8.20
N LEU A 202 19.98 18.58 7.20
CA LEU A 202 19.42 18.37 5.87
C LEU A 202 20.20 17.33 5.04
N CYS A 203 21.49 17.13 5.33
CA CYS A 203 22.37 16.19 4.61
C CYS A 203 22.59 14.84 5.31
N THR A 204 22.27 14.70 6.60
CA THR A 204 22.46 13.42 7.30
C THR A 204 21.27 12.51 7.09
N TYR A 205 21.58 11.39 6.45
CA TYR A 205 20.82 10.17 6.33
C TYR A 205 20.57 9.51 7.69
N SER A 206 20.08 10.27 8.67
CA SER A 206 19.94 9.82 10.05
C SER A 206 18.83 8.77 10.14
N ARG A 207 19.00 7.83 11.07
CA ARG A 207 18.03 6.76 11.35
C ARG A 207 16.67 7.36 11.70
N GLU A 208 16.69 8.49 12.40
CA GLU A 208 15.55 9.26 12.86
C GLU A 208 14.73 9.80 11.68
N THR A 209 15.39 10.31 10.64
CA THR A 209 14.72 10.79 9.42
C THR A 209 14.05 9.66 8.66
N GLN A 210 14.67 8.48 8.63
CA GLN A 210 14.09 7.29 8.00
C GLN A 210 12.87 6.78 8.78
N ILE A 211 12.94 6.79 10.11
CA ILE A 211 11.82 6.42 10.99
C ILE A 211 10.68 7.45 10.89
N CYS A 212 10.97 8.75 10.77
CA CYS A 212 9.97 9.78 10.55
C CYS A 212 9.22 9.58 9.22
N ALA A 213 9.95 9.35 8.13
CA ALA A 213 9.35 9.02 6.84
C ALA A 213 8.46 7.77 6.93
N LEU A 214 8.92 6.74 7.66
CA LEU A 214 8.17 5.51 7.89
C LEU A 214 6.89 5.75 8.69
N ASN A 215 6.93 6.54 9.76
CA ASN A 215 5.75 6.88 10.55
C ASN A 215 4.73 7.69 9.76
N LEU A 216 5.18 8.68 8.98
CA LEU A 216 4.32 9.47 8.09
C LEU A 216 3.63 8.58 7.05
N PHE A 217 4.40 7.68 6.44
CA PHE A 217 3.89 6.72 5.47
C PHE A 217 2.86 5.76 6.09
N ASN A 218 3.20 5.13 7.22
CA ASN A 218 2.33 4.18 7.92
C ASN A 218 1.03 4.85 8.38
N THR A 219 1.12 6.05 8.96
CA THR A 219 -0.06 6.75 9.46
C THR A 219 -1.00 7.11 8.31
N THR A 220 -0.43 7.54 7.18
CA THR A 220 -1.20 7.88 5.98
C THR A 220 -1.99 6.67 5.48
N LEU A 221 -1.34 5.52 5.36
CA LEU A 221 -1.98 4.28 4.92
C LEU A 221 -2.95 3.71 5.95
N TYR A 222 -2.69 3.90 7.24
CA TYR A 222 -3.61 3.49 8.31
C TYR A 222 -4.98 4.17 8.16
N TYR A 223 -5.01 5.48 7.92
CA TYR A 223 -6.27 6.19 7.72
C TYR A 223 -7.01 5.75 6.44
N ASP A 224 -6.28 5.54 5.35
CA ASP A 224 -6.86 5.00 4.10
C ASP A 224 -7.43 3.58 4.32
N ALA A 225 -6.75 2.74 5.10
CA ALA A 225 -7.20 1.39 5.44
C ALA A 225 -8.43 1.41 6.37
N GLU A 226 -8.47 2.30 7.37
CA GLU A 226 -9.61 2.46 8.27
C GLU A 226 -10.85 3.03 7.57
N ALA A 227 -10.69 3.71 6.43
CA ALA A 227 -11.82 4.14 5.59
C ALA A 227 -12.59 2.96 4.96
N ILE A 228 -12.01 1.75 4.95
CA ILE A 228 -12.68 0.54 4.49
C ILE A 228 -13.71 0.10 5.55
N VAL A 229 -14.97 0.49 5.34
CA VAL A 229 -16.10 0.20 6.26
C VAL A 229 -16.31 -1.31 6.49
N ASN A 230 -16.09 -2.13 5.46
CA ASN A 230 -16.24 -3.58 5.59
C ASN A 230 -14.99 -4.18 6.26
N LYS A 231 -15.11 -4.57 7.53
CA LYS A 231 -13.99 -5.17 8.28
C LYS A 231 -13.38 -6.41 7.57
N ARG A 232 -14.20 -7.32 7.05
CA ARG A 232 -13.70 -8.55 6.38
C ARG A 232 -12.85 -8.22 5.16
N LEU A 233 -13.24 -7.15 4.47
CA LEU A 233 -12.53 -6.67 3.31
C LEU A 233 -11.18 -6.07 3.68
N ARG A 234 -11.16 -5.23 4.73
CA ARG A 234 -9.94 -4.67 5.30
C ARG A 234 -8.98 -5.78 5.75
N ASP A 235 -9.51 -6.81 6.40
CA ASP A 235 -8.73 -7.99 6.81
C ASP A 235 -8.13 -8.75 5.60
N CYS A 236 -8.86 -8.88 4.48
CA CYS A 236 -8.30 -9.46 3.24
C CYS A 236 -7.19 -8.61 2.62
N VAL A 237 -7.35 -7.28 2.58
CA VAL A 237 -6.31 -6.35 2.09
C VAL A 237 -5.06 -6.48 2.95
N ALA A 238 -5.21 -6.42 4.28
CA ALA A 238 -4.14 -6.62 5.23
C ALA A 238 -3.45 -7.97 5.04
N PHE A 239 -4.22 -9.05 4.87
CA PHE A 239 -3.70 -10.39 4.64
C PHE A 239 -2.81 -10.46 3.40
N ILE A 240 -3.24 -9.87 2.27
CA ILE A 240 -2.45 -9.83 1.03
C ILE A 240 -1.14 -9.07 1.25
N ILE A 241 -1.20 -7.90 1.88
CA ILE A 241 -0.04 -7.04 2.12
C ILE A 241 0.97 -7.72 3.05
N VAL A 242 0.50 -8.22 4.20
CA VAL A 242 1.38 -8.84 5.20
C VAL A 242 2.05 -10.10 4.65
N ASN A 243 1.33 -10.89 3.85
CA ASN A 243 1.94 -12.05 3.20
C ASN A 243 2.93 -11.66 2.10
N ALA A 244 2.68 -10.59 1.33
CA ALA A 244 3.65 -10.07 0.38
C ALA A 244 4.92 -9.53 1.08
N MET A 245 4.78 -8.83 2.21
CA MET A 245 5.91 -8.43 3.06
C MET A 245 6.68 -9.65 3.57
N HIS A 246 5.98 -10.73 3.92
CA HIS A 246 6.61 -11.98 4.35
C HIS A 246 7.44 -12.65 3.25
N LEU A 247 6.94 -12.67 2.00
CA LEU A 247 7.74 -13.13 0.85
C LEU A 247 9.02 -12.30 0.69
N VAL A 248 8.94 -10.97 0.83
CA VAL A 248 10.12 -10.08 0.76
C VAL A 248 11.09 -10.35 1.89
N ARG A 249 10.61 -10.51 3.13
CA ARG A 249 11.47 -10.85 4.28
C ARG A 249 12.18 -12.18 4.09
N ALA A 250 11.48 -13.20 3.60
CA ALA A 250 12.07 -14.51 3.30
C ALA A 250 13.17 -14.39 2.23
N TYR A 251 12.92 -13.65 1.15
CA TYR A 251 13.91 -13.40 0.11
C TYR A 251 15.13 -12.62 0.64
N CYS A 252 14.92 -11.58 1.44
CA CYS A 252 16.00 -10.82 2.07
C CYS A 252 16.84 -11.71 2.99
N ASN A 253 16.21 -12.56 3.79
CA ASN A 253 16.90 -13.49 4.68
C ASN A 253 17.78 -14.50 3.91
N ALA A 254 17.31 -14.98 2.77
CA ALA A 254 18.07 -15.92 1.94
C ALA A 254 19.23 -15.27 1.18
N THR A 255 19.11 -13.99 0.82
CA THR A 255 20.07 -13.32 -0.07
C THR A 255 21.02 -12.38 0.63
N THR A 256 20.64 -11.82 1.78
CA THR A 256 21.40 -10.76 2.49
C THR A 256 21.98 -11.30 3.80
N PRO A 257 23.32 -11.42 3.91
CA PRO A 257 23.97 -11.76 5.17
C PRO A 257 23.56 -10.77 6.27
N SER A 258 23.34 -11.24 7.50
CA SER A 258 22.94 -10.42 8.67
C SER A 258 21.55 -9.76 8.62
N PHE A 259 20.70 -10.09 7.65
CA PHE A 259 19.31 -9.64 7.67
C PHE A 259 18.58 -10.20 8.89
N CYS A 260 17.93 -9.32 9.66
CA CYS A 260 17.06 -9.71 10.76
C CYS A 260 15.82 -8.81 10.79
N ALA A 261 14.69 -9.35 10.32
CA ALA A 261 13.44 -8.58 10.22
C ALA A 261 12.85 -8.22 11.60
N GLU A 262 13.14 -8.98 12.64
CA GLU A 262 12.51 -8.77 13.96
C GLU A 262 13.15 -7.65 14.77
N LEU A 263 14.43 -7.33 14.49
CA LEU A 263 15.22 -6.42 15.31
C LEU A 263 15.22 -4.97 14.83
N ASP A 264 14.96 -4.72 13.54
CA ASP A 264 15.02 -3.36 13.00
C ASP A 264 13.86 -3.04 12.04
N PRO A 265 13.02 -2.03 12.32
CA PRO A 265 11.99 -1.57 11.36
C PRO A 265 12.53 -1.07 10.01
N LEU A 266 13.85 -0.84 9.92
CA LEU A 266 14.53 -0.44 8.69
C LEU A 266 15.26 -1.61 7.99
N ALA A 267 15.16 -2.85 8.49
CA ALA A 267 15.96 -3.98 7.98
C ALA A 267 15.79 -4.22 6.47
N VAL A 268 14.56 -4.18 5.94
CA VAL A 268 14.31 -4.36 4.50
C VAL A 268 14.87 -3.18 3.70
N MET A 269 14.74 -1.95 4.20
CA MET A 269 15.35 -0.76 3.58
C MET A 269 16.89 -0.83 3.57
N GLN A 270 17.50 -1.47 4.56
CA GLN A 270 18.94 -1.69 4.60
C GLN A 270 19.35 -2.80 3.62
N ALA A 271 18.57 -3.87 3.53
CA ALA A 271 18.79 -4.96 2.57
C ALA A 271 18.71 -4.48 1.11
N THR A 272 17.77 -3.59 0.78
CA THR A 272 17.68 -3.00 -0.56
C THR A 272 18.84 -2.05 -0.87
N LYS A 273 19.54 -1.53 0.15
CA LYS A 273 20.77 -0.72 -0.04
C LYS A 273 22.01 -1.60 -0.20
N SER A 274 22.12 -2.69 0.58
CA SER A 274 23.31 -3.56 0.59
C SER A 274 23.35 -4.54 -0.59
N GLN A 275 22.20 -5.11 -0.99
CA GLN A 275 22.05 -5.98 -2.16
C GLN A 275 21.04 -5.41 -3.15
N SER A 276 21.36 -4.22 -3.64
CA SER A 276 20.43 -3.43 -4.42
C SER A 276 19.87 -4.17 -5.63
N SER A 277 20.66 -4.80 -6.47
CA SER A 277 20.15 -5.36 -7.73
C SER A 277 19.13 -6.50 -7.57
N SER A 278 19.35 -7.45 -6.66
CA SER A 278 18.52 -8.65 -6.53
C SER A 278 17.25 -8.38 -5.71
N VAL A 279 17.38 -7.74 -4.55
CA VAL A 279 16.27 -7.45 -3.63
C VAL A 279 15.36 -6.37 -4.23
N LYS A 280 15.93 -5.32 -4.84
CA LYS A 280 15.12 -4.30 -5.53
C LYS A 280 14.31 -4.94 -6.65
N LEU A 281 14.92 -5.78 -7.48
CA LEU A 281 14.21 -6.43 -8.57
C LEU A 281 13.06 -7.31 -8.07
N PHE A 282 13.24 -8.05 -6.97
CA PHE A 282 12.17 -8.85 -6.37
C PHE A 282 11.00 -7.99 -5.90
N ILE A 283 11.28 -6.95 -5.10
CA ILE A 283 10.26 -6.03 -4.58
C ILE A 283 9.53 -5.32 -5.72
N GLN A 284 10.26 -4.84 -6.73
CA GLN A 284 9.68 -4.16 -7.89
C GLN A 284 8.73 -5.09 -8.64
N ARG A 285 9.17 -6.33 -8.96
CA ARG A 285 8.33 -7.29 -9.70
C ARG A 285 7.08 -7.68 -8.92
N LEU A 286 7.21 -7.92 -7.63
CA LEU A 286 6.06 -8.25 -6.79
C LEU A 286 5.07 -7.08 -6.72
N SER A 287 5.59 -5.85 -6.69
CA SER A 287 4.80 -4.62 -6.70
C SER A 287 4.06 -4.42 -8.02
N GLU A 288 4.73 -4.65 -9.16
CA GLU A 288 4.14 -4.58 -10.51
C GLU A 288 2.94 -5.53 -10.67
N GLU A 289 2.98 -6.70 -10.03
CA GLU A 289 1.92 -7.70 -10.08
C GLU A 289 0.73 -7.37 -9.16
N ILE A 290 1.00 -6.97 -7.90
CA ILE A 290 -0.06 -6.81 -6.89
C ILE A 290 -0.71 -5.42 -6.93
N ALA A 291 0.09 -4.36 -7.08
CA ALA A 291 -0.38 -2.98 -6.88
C ALA A 291 -1.57 -2.58 -7.79
N PRO A 292 -1.60 -2.92 -9.09
CA PRO A 292 -2.71 -2.52 -9.97
C PRO A 292 -4.05 -3.16 -9.62
N ILE A 293 -4.04 -4.22 -8.82
CA ILE A 293 -5.24 -4.93 -8.38
C ILE A 293 -5.67 -4.44 -7.00
N LEU A 294 -4.72 -4.07 -6.16
CA LEU A 294 -4.95 -3.77 -4.76
C LEU A 294 -5.23 -2.28 -4.48
N PHE A 295 -4.80 -1.35 -5.31
CA PHE A 295 -5.01 0.09 -5.08
C PHE A 295 -5.97 0.71 -6.08
N ASP A 296 -6.85 1.58 -5.58
CA ASP A 296 -7.58 2.53 -6.42
C ASP A 296 -7.20 3.94 -5.99
N ILE A 297 -6.63 4.64 -6.95
CA ILE A 297 -6.17 6.01 -6.80
C ILE A 297 -7.07 6.87 -7.68
N ASP A 298 -7.58 7.95 -7.12
CA ASP A 298 -8.43 8.89 -7.83
C ASP A 298 -7.71 9.44 -9.06
N ARG A 299 -8.40 9.36 -10.21
CA ARG A 299 -7.89 9.91 -11.48
C ARG A 299 -7.83 11.44 -11.44
N GLY A 300 -8.72 12.08 -10.68
CA GLY A 300 -8.78 13.53 -10.52
C GLY A 300 -7.44 14.09 -10.04
N TRP A 301 -6.79 13.41 -9.10
CA TRP A 301 -5.46 13.79 -8.60
C TRP A 301 -4.40 13.86 -9.71
N PHE A 302 -4.36 12.88 -10.61
CA PHE A 302 -3.42 12.89 -11.73
C PHE A 302 -3.75 13.98 -12.75
N ILE A 303 -5.03 14.23 -13.00
CA ILE A 303 -5.49 15.30 -13.89
C ILE A 303 -5.03 16.67 -13.36
N GLU A 304 -5.14 16.90 -12.05
CA GLU A 304 -4.64 18.12 -11.41
C GLU A 304 -3.11 18.28 -11.59
N GLN A 305 -2.33 17.21 -11.46
CA GLN A 305 -0.88 17.26 -11.70
C GLN A 305 -0.55 17.55 -13.18
N MET A 306 -1.37 17.07 -14.12
CA MET A 306 -1.18 17.34 -15.56
C MET A 306 -1.44 18.79 -15.94
N HIS A 307 -2.41 19.47 -15.32
CA HIS A 307 -2.74 20.86 -15.65
C HIS A 307 -1.55 21.83 -15.48
N CYS A 308 -0.55 21.43 -14.70
CA CYS A 308 0.69 22.17 -14.52
C CYS A 308 1.76 21.89 -15.60
N ARG A 309 1.46 21.06 -16.62
CA ARG A 309 2.42 20.57 -17.62
C ARG A 309 1.91 20.74 -19.05
N SER A 310 2.62 21.53 -19.85
CA SER A 310 2.29 21.82 -21.26
C SER A 310 2.84 20.79 -22.26
N ASP A 311 3.65 19.82 -21.81
CA ASP A 311 4.36 18.85 -22.65
C ASP A 311 3.59 17.53 -22.88
N ILE A 312 2.38 17.41 -22.34
CA ILE A 312 1.58 16.17 -22.40
C ILE A 312 0.68 16.19 -23.64
N THR A 313 0.95 15.28 -24.59
CA THR A 313 0.20 15.16 -25.86
C THR A 313 -0.98 14.19 -25.76
N ASP A 314 -0.82 13.07 -25.04
CA ASP A 314 -1.89 12.10 -24.76
C ASP A 314 -2.14 12.01 -23.24
N GLN A 315 -3.12 12.80 -22.78
CA GLN A 315 -3.51 12.86 -21.37
C GLN A 315 -4.03 11.51 -20.85
N ARG A 316 -4.67 10.71 -21.72
CA ARG A 316 -5.30 9.44 -21.35
C ARG A 316 -4.26 8.40 -21.01
N GLN A 317 -3.32 8.23 -21.93
CA GLN A 317 -2.22 7.32 -21.76
C GLN A 317 -1.32 7.77 -20.60
N TRP A 318 -1.09 9.08 -20.46
CA TRP A 318 -0.30 9.64 -19.36
C TRP A 318 -0.91 9.30 -18.00
N VAL A 319 -2.21 9.59 -17.77
CA VAL A 319 -2.88 9.30 -16.49
C VAL A 319 -2.80 7.83 -16.16
N ARG A 320 -3.06 6.95 -17.14
CA ARG A 320 -3.01 5.50 -16.92
C ARG A 320 -1.61 5.05 -16.48
N GLN A 321 -0.58 5.45 -17.22
CA GLN A 321 0.80 5.06 -16.91
C GLN A 321 1.27 5.61 -15.56
N HIS A 322 0.92 6.86 -15.24
CA HIS A 322 1.31 7.48 -13.98
C HIS A 322 0.52 6.92 -12.79
N LYS A 323 -0.76 6.56 -12.98
CA LYS A 323 -1.55 5.85 -11.97
C LYS A 323 -0.95 4.49 -11.65
N ASP A 324 -0.66 3.68 -12.68
CA ASP A 324 -0.09 2.36 -12.48
C ASP A 324 1.31 2.45 -11.85
N ALA A 325 2.16 3.36 -12.33
CA ALA A 325 3.48 3.60 -11.75
C ALA A 325 3.41 4.08 -10.29
N PHE A 326 2.43 4.93 -9.96
CA PHE A 326 2.25 5.42 -8.59
C PHE A 326 1.71 4.33 -7.65
N ALA A 327 0.81 3.47 -8.13
CA ALA A 327 0.38 2.29 -7.39
C ALA A 327 1.57 1.38 -7.07
N VAL A 328 2.43 1.13 -8.07
CA VAL A 328 3.67 0.35 -7.88
C VAL A 328 4.58 1.02 -6.86
N HIS A 329 4.78 2.35 -6.93
CA HIS A 329 5.56 3.11 -5.96
C HIS A 329 5.03 2.97 -4.52
N ILE A 330 3.71 3.06 -4.32
CA ILE A 330 3.07 2.81 -3.02
C ILE A 330 3.40 1.40 -2.54
N MET A 331 3.19 0.37 -3.38
CA MET A 331 3.46 -1.01 -2.98
C MET A 331 4.94 -1.25 -2.66
N MET A 332 5.85 -0.69 -3.45
CA MET A 332 7.28 -0.80 -3.18
C MET A 332 7.65 -0.21 -1.82
N ASN A 333 7.06 0.93 -1.43
CA ASN A 333 7.25 1.50 -0.11
C ASN A 333 6.65 0.61 1.00
N ILE A 334 5.46 0.02 0.78
CA ILE A 334 4.86 -0.94 1.72
C ILE A 334 5.77 -2.15 1.91
N LEU A 335 6.27 -2.74 0.83
CA LEU A 335 7.12 -3.91 0.88
C LEU A 335 8.52 -3.61 1.46
N CYS A 336 9.01 -2.38 1.30
CA CYS A 336 10.22 -1.90 1.97
C CYS A 336 10.00 -1.56 3.44
N SER A 337 8.77 -1.23 3.84
CA SER A 337 8.43 -1.04 5.25
C SER A 337 8.55 -2.39 5.95
N ASN A 338 9.29 -2.47 7.06
CA ASN A 338 9.43 -3.73 7.80
C ASN A 338 8.39 -3.85 8.93
N THR A 339 7.23 -3.18 8.81
CA THR A 339 6.22 -3.10 9.86
C THR A 339 4.88 -3.67 9.41
N GLN A 340 4.52 -4.84 9.95
CA GLN A 340 3.21 -5.46 9.69
C GLN A 340 2.10 -4.87 10.57
N LYS A 341 2.48 -4.18 11.66
CA LYS A 341 1.53 -3.60 12.62
C LYS A 341 0.61 -2.58 11.97
N ALA A 342 1.12 -1.83 10.98
CA ALA A 342 0.34 -0.88 10.19
C ALA A 342 -0.88 -1.50 9.47
N TRP A 343 -0.87 -2.82 9.29
CA TRP A 343 -1.91 -3.56 8.57
C TRP A 343 -2.76 -4.45 9.47
N ASN A 344 -2.38 -4.62 10.73
CA ASN A 344 -3.12 -5.48 11.65
C ASN A 344 -4.36 -4.74 12.19
N SER A 345 -5.56 -5.28 11.94
CA SER A 345 -6.82 -4.68 12.39
C SER A 345 -7.04 -4.71 13.90
N GLN A 346 -6.15 -5.37 14.66
CA GLN A 346 -6.13 -5.35 16.12
C GLN A 346 -5.18 -4.29 16.70
N CYS A 347 -4.31 -3.69 15.88
CA CYS A 347 -3.41 -2.62 16.30
C CYS A 347 -4.11 -1.26 16.25
N GLY A 348 -3.97 -0.48 17.31
CA GLY A 348 -4.39 0.91 17.35
C GLY A 348 -3.38 1.82 16.66
N PHE A 349 -3.77 3.09 16.48
CA PHE A 349 -2.92 4.09 15.85
C PHE A 349 -1.57 4.32 16.58
N GLU A 350 -1.51 4.18 17.90
CA GLU A 350 -0.22 4.33 18.60
C GLU A 350 0.71 3.10 18.39
N ASP A 351 0.15 1.91 18.10
CA ASP A 351 0.93 0.68 17.92
C ASP A 351 1.71 0.64 16.60
N ILE A 352 1.33 1.47 15.63
CA ILE A 352 1.95 1.53 14.30
C ILE A 352 3.13 2.51 14.25
N LEU A 353 3.29 3.34 15.29
CA LEU A 353 4.34 4.34 15.39
C LEU A 353 5.62 3.70 15.91
N ILE A 354 6.73 4.06 15.27
CA ILE A 354 8.07 3.61 15.67
C ILE A 354 8.73 4.74 16.43
N HIS A 355 9.21 4.41 17.62
CA HIS A 355 9.93 5.32 18.51
C HIS A 355 11.44 5.04 18.41
N THR A 356 12.24 6.10 18.47
CA THR A 356 13.71 6.05 18.33
C THR A 356 14.45 5.82 19.65
N GLU A 357 13.77 5.90 20.80
CA GLU A 357 14.35 5.74 22.15
C GLU A 357 13.57 4.71 22.98
N GLU A 358 14.28 3.97 23.86
CA GLU A 358 13.68 3.07 24.86
C GLU A 358 12.80 3.86 25.84
N HIS A 359 11.59 3.35 26.07
CA HIS A 359 10.52 4.02 26.79
C HIS A 359 10.87 4.46 28.22
N SER A 360 10.62 5.74 28.53
CA SER A 360 10.01 6.12 29.80
C SER A 360 8.61 6.69 29.52
N GLU A 361 7.70 6.62 30.50
CA GLU A 361 6.25 6.87 30.37
C GLU A 361 5.89 8.27 29.86
N ASP A 362 6.85 9.18 29.82
CA ASP A 362 6.77 10.45 29.12
C ASP A 362 7.73 10.40 27.92
N CYS A 363 7.21 10.30 26.70
CA CYS A 363 8.01 10.56 25.50
C CYS A 363 8.34 12.06 25.48
N VAL A 364 9.42 12.46 26.15
CA VAL A 364 9.91 13.85 26.28
C VAL A 364 10.71 14.28 25.05
N ALA A 365 11.02 13.38 24.11
CA ALA A 365 11.65 13.79 22.86
C ALA A 365 10.65 14.60 22.03
N GLU A 366 10.74 15.92 22.12
CA GLU A 366 10.03 16.93 21.32
C GLU A 366 10.16 16.67 19.81
N PHE A 367 11.15 15.85 19.42
CA PHE A 367 11.47 15.39 18.07
C PHE A 367 11.15 13.92 17.79
N CYS A 368 10.35 13.25 18.62
CA CYS A 368 9.87 11.90 18.28
C CYS A 368 9.23 11.96 16.89
N ALA A 369 9.70 11.11 15.98
CA ALA A 369 9.15 10.90 14.65
C ALA A 369 7.61 10.74 14.67
N CYS A 370 7.06 10.23 15.78
CA CYS A 370 5.63 10.13 16.06
C CYS A 370 4.90 11.49 16.22
N ARG A 371 5.47 12.45 16.97
CA ARG A 371 4.88 13.78 17.19
C ARG A 371 4.95 14.64 15.94
N LEU A 372 6.09 14.65 15.25
CA LEU A 372 6.26 15.39 13.99
C LEU A 372 5.32 14.87 12.90
N SER A 373 5.09 13.54 12.84
CA SER A 373 4.10 12.95 11.94
C SER A 373 2.69 13.48 12.18
N LYS A 374 2.25 13.52 13.45
CA LYS A 374 0.94 14.08 13.84
C LYS A 374 0.77 15.53 13.42
N VAL A 375 1.79 16.37 13.62
CA VAL A 375 1.77 17.78 13.23
C VAL A 375 1.68 17.92 11.72
N LEU A 376 2.57 17.26 10.96
CA LEU A 376 2.58 17.34 9.49
C LEU A 376 1.26 16.87 8.85
N GLN A 377 0.58 15.90 9.47
CA GLN A 377 -0.75 15.49 9.02
C GLN A 377 -1.83 16.54 9.30
N ALA A 378 -1.83 17.14 10.49
CA ALA A 378 -2.77 18.20 10.83
C ALA A 378 -2.63 19.43 9.92
N THR A 379 -1.40 19.87 9.65
CA THR A 379 -1.10 21.04 8.80
C THR A 379 -1.52 20.83 7.34
N ARG A 380 -1.58 19.58 6.86
CA ARG A 380 -1.99 19.25 5.48
C ARG A 380 -3.49 18.98 5.34
N GLN A 381 -4.16 18.52 6.39
CA GLN A 381 -5.63 18.46 6.42
C GLN A 381 -6.22 19.88 6.31
N SER A 382 -5.60 20.90 6.93
CA SER A 382 -6.03 22.31 6.79
C SER A 382 -5.84 22.90 5.38
N CYS A 383 -4.97 22.31 4.54
CA CYS A 383 -4.75 22.76 3.16
C CYS A 383 -5.73 22.16 2.14
N THR A 384 -6.65 21.28 2.57
CA THR A 384 -7.74 20.76 1.70
C THR A 384 -8.91 21.74 1.56
N CYS A 385 -8.86 22.88 2.26
CA CYS A 385 -9.73 24.02 2.05
C CYS A 385 -8.86 25.18 1.56
N GLY A 386 -8.66 25.30 0.25
CA GLY A 386 -8.21 26.59 -0.29
C GLY A 386 -9.19 27.67 0.19
N PRO A 387 -8.72 28.81 0.74
CA PRO A 387 -9.63 29.91 1.05
C PRO A 387 -10.42 30.25 -0.22
N PRO A 388 -11.74 30.50 -0.12
CA PRO A 388 -12.51 30.92 -1.28
C PRO A 388 -11.81 32.15 -1.86
N LEU A 389 -11.53 32.09 -3.17
CA LEU A 389 -10.99 33.22 -3.91
C LEU A 389 -11.78 34.48 -3.51
N PRO A 390 -11.11 35.60 -3.19
CA PRO A 390 -11.80 36.82 -2.82
C PRO A 390 -12.74 37.21 -3.97
N ALA A 391 -14.02 37.38 -3.65
CA ALA A 391 -14.97 37.93 -4.58
C ALA A 391 -14.45 39.31 -4.99
N MET A 392 -14.07 39.44 -6.27
CA MET A 392 -13.80 40.75 -6.85
C MET A 392 -15.12 41.52 -6.85
N ASN A 393 -15.13 42.65 -6.14
CA ASN A 393 -16.16 43.68 -6.27
C ASN A 393 -15.95 44.46 -7.56
#